data_AF-A0A965V8X9-F1
#
_entry.id   AF-A0A965V8X9-F1
#
_cell.length_a   1.000
_cell.length_b   1.000
_cell.length_c   1.000
_cell.angle_alpha   90.00
_cell.angle_beta   90.00
_cell.angle_gamma   90.00
#
_symmetry.space_group_name_H-M   'P 1'
#
loop_
_entity.id
_entity.type
_entity.pdbx_description
1 polymer ?
#
loop_
_entity_poly.entity_id
_entity_poly.type
_entity_poly.pdbx_seq_one_letter_code
_entity_poly.pdbx_strand_id
1 'polypeptide(L)'
;MLDLLPYLILALIAMLASFATFFSGFGLGTLLLPVFALFFEIEIAILATALVHFTTGIFKFLLTMKSIDFSILLRFGVTAGVGSYIGSLIISYLNQEVFFYDYTVFNHIFKVEVFNFIVGVLMIIFALIELIPSFKSKSFDKKW
;
A
#
# COMPACT_ATOMS: atom_id res chain seq x y z
N MET A 1 -7.06 -10.52 -27.19
CA MET A 1 -7.67 -11.31 -26.07
C MET A 1 -6.65 -11.53 -24.95
N LEU A 2 -5.39 -11.84 -25.27
CA LEU A 2 -4.27 -11.86 -24.30
C LEU A 2 -4.01 -10.49 -23.65
N ASP A 3 -4.36 -9.38 -24.32
CA ASP A 3 -4.12 -8.01 -23.85
C ASP A 3 -4.98 -7.59 -22.65
N LEU A 4 -6.09 -8.30 -22.41
CA LEU A 4 -7.02 -8.06 -21.30
C LEU A 4 -6.72 -8.91 -20.06
N LEU A 5 -5.90 -9.96 -20.22
CA LEU A 5 -5.62 -10.93 -19.16
C LEU A 5 -4.95 -10.29 -17.92
N PRO A 6 -3.96 -9.37 -18.06
CA PRO A 6 -3.37 -8.70 -16.91
C PRO A 6 -4.40 -7.92 -16.08
N TYR A 7 -5.27 -7.16 -16.74
CA TYR A 7 -6.31 -6.37 -16.07
C TYR A 7 -7.32 -7.24 -15.34
N LEU A 8 -7.69 -8.40 -15.91
CA LEU A 8 -8.56 -9.36 -15.24
C LEU A 8 -7.90 -9.96 -13.99
N ILE A 9 -6.62 -10.34 -14.07
CA ILE A 9 -5.85 -10.84 -12.93
C ILE A 9 -5.81 -9.78 -11.82
N LEU A 10 -5.47 -8.54 -12.18
CA LEU A 10 -5.38 -7.43 -11.24
C LEU A 10 -6.72 -7.11 -10.59
N ALA A 11 -7.83 -7.14 -11.34
CA ALA A 11 -9.17 -6.94 -10.80
C ALA A 11 -9.55 -8.06 -9.81
N LEU A 12 -9.24 -9.32 -10.14
CA LEU A 12 -9.49 -10.45 -9.25
C LEU A 12 -8.66 -10.37 -7.97
N ILE A 13 -7.36 -10.04 -8.06
CA ILE A 13 -6.49 -9.89 -6.89
C ILE A 13 -6.98 -8.72 -6.04
N ALA A 14 -7.31 -7.57 -6.64
CA ALA A 14 -7.87 -6.42 -5.93
C ALA A 14 -9.16 -6.76 -5.18
N MET A 15 -10.05 -7.54 -5.80
CA MET A 15 -11.29 -8.02 -5.19
C MET A 15 -11.01 -8.95 -4.01
N LEU A 16 -10.16 -9.97 -4.19
CA LEU A 16 -9.80 -10.93 -3.15
C LEU A 16 -9.10 -10.26 -1.97
N ALA A 17 -8.15 -9.37 -2.25
CA ALA A 17 -7.47 -8.58 -1.23
C ALA A 17 -8.47 -7.69 -0.47
N SER A 18 -9.36 -6.99 -1.17
CA SER A 18 -10.41 -6.15 -0.55
C SER A 18 -11.31 -6.97 0.39
N PHE A 19 -11.74 -8.15 -0.06
CA PHE A 19 -12.55 -9.06 0.73
C PHE A 19 -11.79 -9.59 1.96
N ALA A 20 -10.56 -10.05 1.78
CA ALA A 20 -9.73 -10.55 2.88
C ALA A 20 -9.40 -9.46 3.91
N THR A 21 -9.19 -8.22 3.45
CA THR A 21 -8.93 -7.04 4.31
C THR A 21 -10.18 -6.59 5.08
N PHE A 22 -11.38 -7.00 4.67
CA PHE A 22 -12.60 -6.78 5.44
C PHE A 22 -12.57 -7.56 6.77
N PHE A 23 -12.11 -8.81 6.75
CA PHE A 23 -12.08 -9.69 7.92
C PHE A 23 -10.78 -9.59 8.73
N SER A 24 -9.64 -9.41 8.08
CA SER A 24 -8.33 -9.39 8.75
C SER A 24 -7.98 -8.07 9.42
N GLY A 25 -8.66 -6.97 9.06
CA GLY A 25 -8.50 -5.66 9.67
C GLY A 25 -7.18 -4.92 9.34
N PHE A 26 -6.09 -5.63 9.01
CA PHE A 26 -4.81 -5.01 8.66
C PHE A 26 -3.94 -5.89 7.75
N GLY A 27 -3.05 -5.24 6.97
CA GLY A 27 -1.86 -5.88 6.40
C GLY A 27 -2.02 -6.52 5.03
N LEU A 28 -3.09 -7.28 4.80
CA LEU A 28 -3.38 -7.94 3.51
C LEU A 28 -3.49 -6.98 2.32
N GLY A 29 -3.92 -5.75 2.55
CA GLY A 29 -3.96 -4.74 1.49
C GLY A 29 -2.59 -4.16 1.13
N THR A 30 -1.56 -4.32 1.97
CA THR A 30 -0.19 -3.87 1.63
C THR A 30 0.41 -4.73 0.51
N LEU A 31 -0.06 -5.97 0.35
CA LEU A 31 0.33 -6.89 -0.72
C LEU A 31 -0.13 -6.45 -2.12
N LEU A 32 -1.05 -5.48 -2.23
CA LEU A 32 -1.49 -4.98 -3.53
C LEU A 32 -0.38 -4.22 -4.26
N LEU A 33 0.46 -3.48 -3.55
CA LEU A 33 1.53 -2.72 -4.16
C LEU A 33 2.54 -3.62 -4.90
N PRO A 34 3.15 -4.65 -4.28
CA PRO A 34 4.08 -5.51 -4.99
C PRO A 34 3.40 -6.28 -6.13
N VAL A 35 2.10 -6.60 -6.02
CA VAL A 35 1.36 -7.21 -7.14
C VAL A 35 1.23 -6.23 -8.30
N PHE A 36 0.77 -4.99 -8.06
CA PHE A 36 0.62 -4.01 -9.14
C PHE A 36 1.95 -3.60 -9.75
N ALA A 37 3.04 -3.57 -8.97
CA ALA A 37 4.38 -3.27 -9.44
C ALA A 37 4.95 -4.32 -10.40
N LEU A 38 4.36 -5.53 -10.48
CA LEU A 38 4.71 -6.52 -11.51
C LEU A 38 4.16 -6.17 -12.90
N PHE A 39 3.15 -5.30 -12.96
CA PHE A 39 2.42 -4.98 -14.19
C PHE A 39 2.51 -3.49 -14.56
N PHE A 40 2.78 -2.62 -13.60
CA PHE A 40 2.82 -1.18 -13.76
C PHE A 40 4.09 -0.58 -13.16
N GLU A 41 4.46 0.60 -13.65
CA GLU A 41 5.43 1.48 -13.00
C GLU A 41 5.00 1.77 -11.56
N ILE A 42 5.97 2.02 -10.69
CA ILE A 42 5.73 2.03 -9.24
C ILE A 42 4.74 3.14 -8.84
N GLU A 43 4.71 4.26 -9.55
CA GLU A 43 3.83 5.40 -9.32
C GLU A 43 2.38 5.00 -9.56
N ILE A 44 2.14 4.32 -10.68
CA ILE A 44 0.83 3.80 -11.06
C ILE A 44 0.43 2.69 -10.09
N ALA A 45 1.36 1.83 -9.69
CA ALA A 45 1.10 0.76 -8.72
C ALA A 45 0.71 1.31 -7.34
N ILE A 46 1.39 2.36 -6.86
CA ILE A 46 1.06 3.07 -5.62
C ILE A 46 -0.32 3.71 -5.74
N LEU A 47 -0.59 4.42 -6.84
CA LEU A 47 -1.88 5.07 -7.07
C LEU A 47 -3.03 4.06 -7.13
N ALA A 48 -2.86 2.97 -7.88
CA ALA A 48 -3.83 1.90 -8.00
C ALA A 48 -4.09 1.22 -6.64
N THR A 49 -3.04 0.97 -5.86
CA THR A 49 -3.17 0.46 -4.49
C THR A 49 -3.98 1.43 -3.64
N ALA A 50 -3.63 2.72 -3.64
CA ALA A 50 -4.33 3.74 -2.88
C ALA A 50 -5.81 3.83 -3.26
N LEU A 51 -6.14 3.73 -4.55
CA LEU A 51 -7.51 3.74 -5.03
C LEU A 51 -8.31 2.54 -4.53
N VAL A 52 -7.74 1.33 -4.62
CA VAL A 52 -8.39 0.11 -4.11
C VAL A 52 -8.67 0.27 -2.62
N HIS A 53 -7.66 0.65 -1.82
CA HIS A 53 -7.83 0.87 -0.38
C HIS A 53 -8.86 1.92 -0.04
N PHE A 54 -8.87 3.04 -0.78
CA PHE A 54 -9.83 4.12 -0.58
C PHE A 54 -11.26 3.63 -0.85
N THR A 55 -11.47 2.92 -1.96
CA THR A 55 -12.78 2.35 -2.31
C THR A 55 -13.21 1.29 -1.30
N THR A 56 -12.32 0.38 -0.88
CA THR A 56 -12.64 -0.61 0.17
C THR A 56 -12.93 0.08 1.51
N GLY A 57 -12.22 1.17 1.81
CA GLY A 57 -12.44 2.00 3.00
C GLY A 57 -13.81 2.64 3.01
N ILE A 58 -14.23 3.25 1.90
CA ILE A 58 -15.59 3.79 1.72
C ILE A 58 -16.63 2.68 1.90
N PHE A 59 -16.43 1.53 1.26
CA PHE A 59 -17.37 0.42 1.37
C PHE A 59 -17.54 -0.05 2.82
N LYS A 60 -16.43 -0.25 3.55
CA LYS A 60 -16.45 -0.58 4.98
C LYS A 60 -17.13 0.50 5.80
N PHE A 61 -16.83 1.78 5.52
CA PHE A 61 -17.43 2.92 6.21
C PHE A 61 -18.94 2.91 6.03
N LEU A 62 -19.46 2.80 4.81
CA LEU A 62 -20.90 2.78 4.54
C LEU A 62 -21.63 1.61 5.24
N LEU A 63 -21.03 0.42 5.26
CA LEU A 63 -21.61 -0.74 5.93
C LEU A 63 -21.64 -0.60 7.46
N THR A 64 -20.66 0.09 8.05
CA THR A 64 -20.45 0.13 9.49
C THR A 64 -20.74 1.49 10.13
N MET A 65 -21.15 2.49 9.34
CA MET A 65 -21.25 3.90 9.77
C MET A 65 -22.04 4.13 11.06
N LYS A 66 -23.05 3.29 11.35
CA LYS A 66 -23.87 3.39 12.57
C LYS A 66 -23.11 3.07 13.85
N SER A 67 -21.99 2.35 13.74
CA SER A 67 -21.19 1.84 14.86
C SER A 67 -19.79 2.46 14.92
N ILE A 68 -19.49 3.42 14.04
CA ILE A 68 -18.17 4.06 13.98
C ILE A 68 -18.03 5.09 15.10
N ASP A 69 -16.89 5.02 15.80
CA ASP A 69 -16.44 6.08 16.68
C ASP A 69 -15.84 7.22 15.84
N PHE A 70 -16.56 8.33 15.74
CA PHE A 70 -16.15 9.50 14.96
C PHE A 70 -14.88 10.18 15.48
N SER A 71 -14.58 10.08 16.78
CA SER A 71 -13.35 10.63 17.35
C SER A 71 -12.14 9.88 16.81
N ILE A 72 -12.21 8.54 16.78
CA ILE A 72 -11.15 7.70 16.20
C ILE A 72 -11.04 7.94 14.70
N LEU A 73 -12.17 8.00 13.98
CA LEU A 73 -12.19 8.25 12.54
C LEU A 73 -11.47 9.56 12.18
N LEU A 74 -11.77 10.65 12.89
CA LEU A 74 -11.15 11.95 12.62
C LEU A 74 -9.67 11.97 13.00
N ARG A 75 -9.29 11.49 14.19
CA ARG A 75 -7.89 11.47 14.63
C ARG A 75 -7.04 10.63 13.69
N PHE A 76 -7.51 9.44 13.34
CA PHE A 76 -6.80 8.55 12.42
C PHE A 76 -6.77 9.14 11.00
N GLY A 77 -7.92 9.59 10.48
CA GLY A 77 -8.03 10.13 9.12
C GLY A 77 -7.19 11.37 8.90
N VAL A 78 -7.20 12.32 9.83
CA VAL A 78 -6.36 13.53 9.76
C VAL A 78 -4.88 13.16 9.83
N THR A 79 -4.48 12.29 10.75
CA THR A 79 -3.08 11.86 10.88
C THR A 79 -2.61 11.15 9.61
N ALA A 80 -3.43 10.27 9.04
CA ALA A 80 -3.14 9.58 7.79
C ALA A 80 -3.04 10.55 6.60
N GLY A 81 -3.95 11.53 6.51
CA GLY A 81 -3.96 12.54 5.45
C GLY A 81 -2.75 13.48 5.52
N VAL A 82 -2.35 13.91 6.71
CA VAL A 82 -1.12 14.71 6.89
C VAL A 82 0.11 13.88 6.53
N GLY A 83 0.17 12.62 6.98
CA GLY A 83 1.26 11.71 6.66
C GLY A 83 1.39 11.44 5.15
N SER A 84 0.28 11.21 4.44
CA SER A 84 0.30 10.98 2.99
C SER A 84 0.70 12.24 2.22
N TYR A 85 0.26 13.42 2.66
CA TYR A 85 0.66 14.68 2.06
C TYR A 85 2.16 14.94 2.23
N ILE A 86 2.70 14.76 3.45
CA ILE A 86 4.15 14.87 3.70
C ILE A 86 4.92 13.86 2.84
N GLY A 87 4.45 12.61 2.78
CA GLY A 87 5.06 11.58 1.92
C GLY A 87 5.10 11.99 0.44
N SER A 88 3.99 12.52 -0.09
CA SER A 88 3.92 13.04 -1.45
C SER A 88 4.89 14.20 -1.70
N LEU A 89 5.06 15.11 -0.72
CA LEU A 89 6.02 16.20 -0.83
C LEU A 89 7.45 15.67 -0.88
N ILE A 90 7.81 14.75 0.02
CA ILE A 90 9.14 14.12 0.02
C ILE A 90 9.44 13.48 -1.33
N ILE A 91 8.47 12.75 -1.90
CA ILE A 91 8.60 12.11 -3.21
C ILE A 91 8.78 13.14 -4.33
N SER A 92 8.09 14.28 -4.28
CA SER A 92 8.24 15.32 -5.31
C SER A 92 9.65 15.94 -5.39
N TYR A 93 10.45 15.80 -4.33
CA TYR A 93 11.85 16.23 -4.31
C TYR A 93 12.84 15.12 -4.67
N LEU A 94 12.38 13.87 -4.78
CA LEU A 94 13.19 12.75 -5.26
C LEU A 94 13.23 12.78 -6.79
N ASN A 95 14.42 13.03 -7.34
CA ASN A 95 14.61 12.93 -8.79
C ASN A 95 14.58 11.45 -9.21
N GLN A 96 13.56 11.08 -9.98
CA GLN A 96 13.33 9.71 -10.46
C GLN A 96 14.40 9.24 -11.46
N GLU A 97 15.16 10.16 -12.06
CA GLU A 97 16.24 9.82 -12.99
C GLU A 97 17.57 9.45 -12.28
N VAL A 98 17.62 9.52 -10.95
CA VAL A 98 18.81 9.14 -10.18
C VAL A 98 18.78 7.63 -9.91
N PHE A 99 19.75 6.94 -10.51
CA PHE A 99 19.96 5.51 -10.29
C PHE A 99 20.81 5.26 -9.04
N PHE A 100 20.37 4.33 -8.20
CA PHE A 100 21.08 3.90 -7.00
C PHE A 100 22.14 2.85 -7.33
N TYR A 101 21.77 1.81 -8.09
CA TYR A 101 22.69 0.82 -8.65
C TYR A 101 22.09 0.17 -9.90
N ASP A 102 22.93 -0.40 -10.74
CA ASP A 102 22.54 -1.31 -11.80
C ASP A 102 23.06 -2.72 -11.54
N TYR A 103 22.38 -3.70 -12.11
CA TYR A 103 22.79 -5.09 -12.03
C TYR A 103 22.41 -5.82 -13.31
N THR A 104 23.18 -6.84 -13.67
CA THR A 104 22.92 -7.63 -14.88
C THR A 104 22.40 -9.00 -14.52
N VAL A 105 21.27 -9.39 -15.09
CA VAL A 105 20.70 -10.75 -14.97
C VAL A 105 20.34 -11.25 -16.35
N PHE A 106 20.76 -12.46 -16.71
CA PHE A 106 20.53 -13.05 -18.05
C PHE A 106 20.93 -12.11 -19.21
N ASN A 107 22.03 -11.37 -19.05
CA ASN A 107 22.52 -10.39 -20.03
C ASN A 107 21.59 -9.17 -20.25
N HIS A 108 20.59 -8.97 -19.38
CA HIS A 108 19.77 -7.77 -19.30
C HIS A 108 20.24 -6.87 -18.16
N ILE A 109 20.40 -5.58 -18.44
CA ILE A 109 20.77 -4.57 -17.44
C ILE A 109 19.49 -4.05 -16.80
N PHE A 110 19.38 -4.22 -15.48
CA PHE A 110 18.33 -3.67 -14.66
C PHE A 110 18.89 -2.48 -13.90
N LYS A 111 18.23 -1.33 -14.02
CA LYS A 111 18.58 -0.12 -13.27
C LYS A 111 17.61 0.02 -12.11
N VAL A 112 18.15 0.27 -10.92
CA VAL A 112 17.34 0.54 -9.73
C VAL A 112 17.38 2.01 -9.44
N GLU A 113 16.23 2.67 -9.62
CA GLU A 113 16.03 4.07 -9.24
C GLU A 113 15.99 4.22 -7.72
N VAL A 114 16.46 5.36 -7.22
CA VAL A 114 16.42 5.68 -5.78
C VAL A 114 15.01 5.57 -5.23
N PHE A 115 14.00 6.02 -5.99
CA PHE A 115 12.60 5.94 -5.58
C PHE A 115 12.13 4.49 -5.37
N ASN A 116 12.36 3.62 -6.37
CA ASN A 116 12.03 2.20 -6.30
C ASN A 116 12.71 1.50 -5.12
N PHE A 117 13.97 1.84 -4.86
CA PHE A 117 14.72 1.30 -3.73
C PHE A 117 14.09 1.69 -2.39
N ILE A 118 13.75 2.97 -2.19
CA ILE A 118 13.10 3.45 -0.96
C ILE A 118 11.75 2.75 -0.75
N VAL A 119 10.92 2.65 -1.79
CA VAL A 119 9.63 1.95 -1.71
C VAL A 119 9.83 0.48 -1.34
N GLY A 120 10.81 -0.20 -1.94
CA GLY A 120 11.17 -1.58 -1.60
C GLY A 120 11.56 -1.75 -0.13
N VAL A 121 12.40 -0.88 0.40
CA VAL A 121 12.80 -0.90 1.83
C VAL A 121 11.59 -0.67 2.74
N LEU A 122 10.72 0.29 2.42
CA LEU A 122 9.49 0.54 3.18
C LEU A 122 8.56 -0.68 3.18
N MET A 123 8.42 -1.35 2.04
CA MET A 123 7.60 -2.56 1.93
C MET A 123 8.16 -3.72 2.76
N ILE A 124 9.49 -3.88 2.80
CA ILE A 124 10.13 -4.87 3.69
C ILE A 124 9.84 -4.53 5.15
N ILE A 125 9.98 -3.26 5.55
CA ILE A 125 9.67 -2.82 6.92
C ILE A 125 8.21 -3.12 7.29
N PHE A 126 7.25 -2.79 6.42
CA PHE A 126 5.84 -3.10 6.67
C PHE A 126 5.56 -4.60 6.77
N ALA A 127 6.14 -5.40 5.87
CA ALA A 127 6.01 -6.85 5.92
C ALA A 127 6.57 -7.44 7.22
N LEU A 128 7.71 -6.92 7.70
CA LEU A 128 8.31 -7.35 8.97
C LEU A 128 7.44 -6.96 10.18
N ILE A 129 6.91 -5.73 10.22
CA ILE A 129 6.00 -5.28 11.28
C ILE A 129 4.75 -6.18 11.33
N GLU A 130 4.21 -6.54 10.16
CA GLU A 130 3.03 -7.40 10.05
C GLU A 130 3.29 -8.85 10.48
N LEU A 131 4.48 -9.37 10.15
CA LEU A 131 4.88 -10.74 10.48
C LEU A 131 5.14 -10.94 11.98
N ILE A 132 5.67 -9.93 12.67
CA ILE A 132 6.06 -10.02 14.09
C ILE A 132 4.81 -9.93 15.00
N PRO A 133 4.42 -11.01 15.71
CA PRO A 133 3.18 -11.05 16.51
C PRO A 133 3.18 -10.09 17.70
N SER A 134 4.36 -9.72 18.21
CA SER A 134 4.51 -8.87 19.39
C SER A 134 3.99 -7.44 19.19
N PHE A 135 3.91 -6.96 17.94
CA PHE A 135 3.27 -5.67 17.64
C PHE A 135 1.74 -5.76 17.60
N LYS A 136 1.18 -6.96 17.38
CA LYS A 136 -0.28 -7.20 17.36
C LYS A 136 -0.87 -7.34 18.77
N SER A 137 -0.08 -7.76 19.76
CA SER A 137 -0.56 -8.03 21.13
C SER A 137 -0.57 -6.82 22.06
N LYS A 138 -0.08 -5.65 21.62
CA LYS A 138 -0.10 -4.42 22.43
C LYS A 138 -1.37 -3.62 22.12
N SER A 139 -2.43 -3.83 22.90
CA SER A 139 -3.57 -2.91 22.93
C SER A 139 -3.25 -1.73 23.85
N PHE A 140 -3.32 -0.51 23.34
CA PHE A 140 -3.25 0.68 24.18
C PHE A 140 -4.54 0.78 25.00
N ASP A 141 -4.41 0.96 26.30
CA ASP A 141 -5.56 1.20 27.17
C ASP A 141 -6.29 2.47 26.71
N LYS A 142 -7.63 2.40 26.66
CA LYS A 142 -8.54 3.45 26.18
C LYS A 142 -8.47 4.77 26.99
N LYS A 143 -7.56 4.85 27.96
CA LYS A 143 -7.44 5.94 28.95
C LYS A 143 -6.51 7.08 28.51
N TRP A 144 -5.91 7.00 27.31
CA TRP A 144 -5.07 8.04 26.73
C TRP A 144 -5.45 8.27 25.26
#